data_AF-A0A5C6LN01-F1
#
_entry.id   AF-A0A5C6LN01-F1
#
_cell.length_a   1.000
_cell.length_b   1.000
_cell.length_c   1.000
_cell.angle_alpha   90.00
_cell.angle_beta   90.00
_cell.angle_gamma   90.00
#
_symmetry.space_group_name_H-M   'P 1'
#
loop_
_entity.id
_entity.type
_entity.pdbx_description
1 polymer ?
#
loop_
_entity_poly.entity_id
_entity_poly.type
_entity_poly.pdbx_seq_one_letter_code
_entity_poly.pdbx_strand_id
1 'polypeptide(L)'
;MGLFDFFFKKPVVINDELFGQLRFVNTSDTAMNFFEGYTFFKPANGNIEIHVEGNLPGPDEEQKQFYLTLQQDYDKYVPQIKTAIETEFRHWQDIS
;
A
#
# COMPACT_ATOMS: atom_id res chain seq x y z
N MET A 1 -14.68 32.60 -11.47
CA MET A 1 -13.96 31.51 -10.79
C MET A 1 -14.98 30.82 -9.91
N GLY A 2 -15.44 29.64 -10.34
CA GLY A 2 -16.74 29.09 -9.97
C GLY A 2 -16.66 28.12 -8.80
N LEU A 3 -17.78 27.94 -8.09
CA LEU A 3 -17.95 26.95 -7.02
C LEU A 3 -17.55 25.52 -7.48
N PHE A 4 -17.61 25.24 -8.78
CA PHE A 4 -17.18 23.97 -9.39
C PHE A 4 -15.67 23.71 -9.27
N ASP A 5 -14.80 24.73 -9.26
CA ASP A 5 -13.34 24.54 -9.14
C ASP A 5 -12.94 24.01 -7.74
N PHE A 6 -13.77 24.26 -6.73
CA PHE A 6 -13.57 23.74 -5.37
C PHE A 6 -14.00 22.27 -5.22
N PHE A 7 -15.03 21.83 -5.95
CA PHE A 7 -15.51 20.45 -5.90
C PHE A 7 -14.70 19.49 -6.79
N PHE A 8 -14.01 20.00 -7.81
CA PHE A 8 -13.23 19.21 -8.77
C PHE A 8 -11.72 19.45 -8.68
N LYS A 9 -11.17 19.62 -7.47
CA LYS A 9 -9.70 19.58 -7.32
C LYS A 9 -9.23 18.21 -7.81
N LYS A 10 -8.50 18.21 -8.92
CA LYS A 10 -7.88 16.99 -9.46
C LYS A 10 -7.04 16.37 -8.35
N PRO A 11 -7.15 15.05 -8.12
CA PRO A 11 -6.34 14.40 -7.11
C PRO A 11 -4.87 14.62 -7.43
N VAL A 12 -4.07 14.91 -6.40
CA VAL A 12 -2.63 15.10 -6.59
C VAL A 12 -2.03 13.76 -6.97
N VAL A 13 -1.29 13.73 -8.06
CA VAL A 13 -0.60 12.54 -8.56
C VAL A 13 0.89 12.84 -8.55
N ILE A 14 1.68 11.94 -7.97
CA ILE A 14 3.14 11.99 -7.95
C ILE A 14 3.70 10.80 -8.74
N ASN A 15 4.93 10.93 -9.21
CA ASN A 15 5.69 9.81 -9.76
C ASN A 15 6.83 9.51 -8.79
N ASP A 16 6.76 8.36 -8.14
CA ASP A 16 7.82 7.82 -7.30
C ASP A 16 8.68 6.84 -8.11
N GLU A 17 9.99 6.83 -7.86
CA GLU A 17 10.93 5.98 -8.60
C GLU A 17 10.71 4.47 -8.35
N LEU A 18 10.28 4.10 -7.14
CA LEU A 18 10.06 2.71 -6.75
C LEU A 18 8.62 2.28 -7.00
N PHE A 19 7.67 3.13 -6.62
CA PHE A 19 6.25 2.81 -6.63
C PHE A 19 5.54 3.23 -7.92
N GLY A 20 6.20 4.02 -8.78
CA GLY A 20 5.61 4.52 -10.01
C GLY A 20 4.59 5.63 -9.74
N GLN A 21 3.50 5.62 -10.49
CA GLN A 21 2.48 6.66 -10.37
C GLN A 21 1.59 6.41 -9.13
N LEU A 22 1.55 7.40 -8.23
CA LEU A 22 0.79 7.35 -6.99
C LEU A 22 -0.21 8.51 -6.92
N ARG A 23 -1.45 8.20 -6.54
CA ARG A 23 -2.48 9.18 -6.20
C ARG A 23 -2.42 9.48 -4.71
N PHE A 24 -2.28 10.75 -4.36
CA PHE A 24 -2.38 11.20 -2.97
C PHE A 24 -3.85 11.30 -2.55
N VAL A 25 -4.15 10.69 -1.41
CA VAL A 25 -5.46 10.73 -0.76
C VAL A 25 -5.32 11.54 0.51
N ASN A 26 -5.85 12.76 0.47
CA ASN A 26 -5.97 13.61 1.64
C ASN A 26 -7.27 13.28 2.37
N THR A 27 -7.18 12.90 3.64
CA THR A 27 -8.32 12.66 4.50
C THR A 27 -8.55 13.87 5.42
N SER A 28 -9.61 13.84 6.24
CA SER A 28 -9.84 14.88 7.24
C SER A 28 -8.79 14.89 8.36
N ASP A 29 -8.15 13.73 8.60
CA ASP A 29 -7.06 13.58 9.55
C ASP A 29 -5.74 13.40 8.77
N THR A 30 -4.82 14.35 8.91
CA THR A 30 -3.55 14.32 8.19
C THR A 30 -2.68 13.11 8.54
N ALA A 31 -2.91 12.48 9.69
CA ALA A 31 -2.23 11.24 10.07
C ALA A 31 -2.75 10.02 9.30
N MET A 32 -3.94 10.10 8.70
CA MET A 32 -4.54 9.04 7.88
C MET A 32 -4.37 9.29 6.38
N ASN A 33 -3.54 10.27 6.00
CA ASN A 33 -3.22 10.50 4.60
C ASN A 33 -2.42 9.33 4.04
N PHE A 34 -2.64 9.02 2.77
CA PHE A 34 -1.92 7.93 2.11
C PHE A 34 -1.78 8.18 0.61
N PHE A 35 -0.88 7.43 0.02
CA PHE A 35 -0.70 7.27 -1.41
C PHE A 35 -1.29 5.93 -1.83
N GLU A 36 -2.00 5.91 -2.95
CA GLU A 36 -2.47 4.68 -3.58
C GLU A 36 -1.99 4.58 -5.02
N GLY A 37 -1.77 3.36 -5.50
CA GLY A 37 -1.42 3.12 -6.89
C GLY A 37 -1.11 1.66 -7.16
N TYR A 38 -0.51 1.41 -8.31
CA TYR A 38 -0.11 0.07 -8.73
C TYR A 38 1.40 0.03 -8.93
N THR A 39 2.05 -0.94 -8.30
CA THR A 39 3.49 -1.20 -8.48
C THR A 39 3.74 -2.65 -8.84
N PHE A 40 4.84 -2.91 -9.54
CA PHE A 40 5.23 -4.27 -9.91
C PHE A 40 5.82 -4.99 -8.69
N PHE A 41 5.23 -6.12 -8.34
CA PHE A 41 5.67 -6.97 -7.25
C PHE A 41 6.33 -8.23 -7.82
N LYS A 42 7.67 -8.27 -7.74
CA LYS A 42 8.48 -9.32 -8.35
C LYS A 42 8.08 -10.74 -7.93
N PRO A 43 7.79 -11.03 -6.65
CA PRO A 43 7.42 -12.40 -6.25
C PRO A 43 6.12 -12.92 -6.87
N ALA A 44 5.16 -12.04 -7.19
CA ALA A 44 3.92 -12.42 -7.87
C ALA A 44 4.01 -12.29 -9.41
N ASN A 45 5.12 -11.77 -9.93
CA ASN A 45 5.31 -11.46 -11.35
C ASN A 45 4.14 -10.65 -11.94
N GLY A 46 3.72 -9.60 -11.24
CA GLY A 46 2.57 -8.80 -11.65
C GLY A 46 2.45 -7.51 -10.87
N ASN A 47 1.52 -6.66 -11.30
CA ASN A 47 1.20 -5.43 -10.58
C ASN A 47 0.27 -5.73 -9.40
N ILE A 48 0.56 -5.13 -8.26
CA ILE A 48 -0.32 -5.13 -7.08
C ILE A 48 -0.77 -3.72 -6.78
N GLU A 49 -1.96 -3.59 -6.20
CA GLU A 49 -2.37 -2.34 -5.57
C GLU A 49 -1.58 -2.13 -4.28
N ILE A 50 -1.18 -0.89 -4.02
CA ILE A 50 -0.50 -0.49 -2.80
C ILE A 50 -1.21 0.70 -2.16
N HIS A 51 -1.22 0.70 -0.84
CA HIS A 51 -1.56 1.84 0.00
C HIS A 51 -0.37 2.11 0.90
N VAL A 52 0.18 3.31 0.81
CA VAL A 52 1.35 3.74 1.58
C VAL A 52 0.95 4.96 2.38
N GLU A 53 0.87 4.83 3.71
CA GLU A 53 0.63 5.96 4.60
C GLU A 53 1.64 7.07 4.33
N GLY A 54 1.23 8.33 4.32
CA GLY A 54 2.17 9.42 4.13
C GLY A 54 1.54 10.71 3.65
N ASN A 55 2.38 11.74 3.67
CA ASN A 55 2.04 13.08 3.21
C ASN A 55 2.89 13.46 2.00
N LEU A 56 2.48 14.50 1.28
CA LEU A 56 3.32 15.07 0.21
C LEU A 56 4.72 15.46 0.75
N PRO A 57 5.80 15.26 -0.04
CA PRO A 57 5.81 15.01 -1.49
C PRO A 57 5.73 13.54 -1.93
N GLY A 58 5.77 12.57 -1.01
CA GLY A 58 5.76 11.15 -1.36
C GLY A 58 6.08 10.23 -0.17
N PRO A 59 6.08 8.91 -0.38
CA PRO A 59 6.50 7.92 0.61
C PRO A 59 7.91 8.19 1.13
N ASP A 60 8.14 7.87 2.40
CA ASP A 60 9.46 7.97 3.01
C ASP A 60 10.38 6.80 2.63
N GLU A 61 11.65 6.92 3.00
CA GLU A 61 12.65 5.90 2.69
C GLU A 61 12.44 4.60 3.48
N GLU A 62 11.90 4.67 4.70
CA GLU A 62 11.66 3.48 5.53
C GLU A 62 10.61 2.56 4.88
N GLN A 63 9.54 3.16 4.34
CA GLN A 63 8.49 2.46 3.60
C GLN A 63 9.02 1.82 2.31
N LYS A 64 9.92 2.53 1.61
CA LYS A 64 10.59 2.00 0.41
C LYS A 64 11.47 0.81 0.75
N GLN A 65 12.27 0.92 1.81
CA GLN A 65 13.12 -0.18 2.27
C GLN A 65 12.32 -1.38 2.77
N PHE A 66 11.18 -1.13 3.44
CA PHE A 66 10.25 -2.19 3.81
C PHE A 66 9.74 -2.94 2.58
N TYR A 67 9.28 -2.23 1.54
CA TYR A 67 8.80 -2.86 0.30
C TYR A 67 9.88 -3.68 -0.41
N LEU A 68 11.11 -3.16 -0.47
CA LEU A 68 12.25 -3.88 -1.07
C LEU A 68 12.60 -5.15 -0.28
N THR A 69 12.63 -5.06 1.04
CA THR A 69 12.91 -6.19 1.93
C THR A 69 11.80 -7.24 1.85
N LEU A 70 10.54 -6.82 1.82
CA LEU A 70 9.39 -7.70 1.64
C LEU A 70 9.49 -8.52 0.35
N GLN A 71 9.90 -7.88 -0.75
CA GLN A 71 10.11 -8.58 -2.02
C GLN A 71 11.29 -9.55 -1.96
N GLN A 72 12.40 -9.15 -1.32
CA GLN A 72 13.60 -9.98 -1.21
C GLN A 72 13.38 -11.23 -0.34
N ASP A 73 12.63 -11.07 0.75
CA ASP A 73 12.43 -12.11 1.76
C ASP A 73 11.05 -12.78 1.66
N TYR A 74 10.33 -12.56 0.55
CA TYR A 74 8.97 -13.07 0.36
C TYR A 74 8.84 -14.58 0.64
N ASP A 75 9.76 -15.38 0.11
CA ASP A 75 9.77 -16.84 0.28
C ASP A 75 9.98 -17.27 1.74
N LYS A 76 10.56 -16.41 2.58
CA LYS A 76 10.69 -16.66 4.03
C LYS A 76 9.40 -16.35 4.78
N TYR A 77 8.63 -15.36 4.32
CA TYR A 77 7.39 -14.92 4.98
C TYR A 77 6.20 -15.81 4.63
N VAL A 78 6.05 -16.22 3.37
CA VAL A 78 4.87 -16.97 2.90
C VAL A 78 4.57 -18.22 3.74
N PRO A 79 5.54 -19.10 4.07
CA PRO A 79 5.26 -20.29 4.87
C PRO A 79 4.76 -19.96 6.27
N GLN A 80 5.30 -18.90 6.89
CA GLN A 80 4.94 -18.46 8.23
C GLN A 80 3.53 -17.88 8.25
N ILE A 81 3.22 -17.00 7.29
CA ILE A 81 1.90 -16.40 7.13
C ILE A 81 0.86 -17.49 6.84
N LYS A 82 1.16 -18.43 5.95
CA LYS A 82 0.27 -19.56 5.64
C LYS A 82 -0.03 -20.39 6.89
N THR A 83 1.00 -20.71 7.68
CA THR A 83 0.84 -21.48 8.93
C THR A 83 -0.04 -20.73 9.93
N ALA A 84 0.15 -19.42 10.08
CA ALA A 84 -0.66 -18.59 10.97
C ALA A 84 -2.14 -18.58 10.52
N ILE A 85 -2.41 -18.32 9.24
CA ILE A 85 -3.76 -18.32 8.67
C ILE A 85 -4.45 -19.67 8.88
N GLU A 86 -3.77 -20.77 8.56
CA GLU A 86 -4.36 -22.11 8.72
C GLU A 86 -4.60 -22.48 10.19
N THR A 87 -3.77 -21.99 11.11
CA THR A 87 -3.92 -22.23 12.55
C THR A 87 -5.16 -21.51 13.07
N GLU A 88 -5.32 -20.23 12.76
CA GLU A 88 -6.52 -19.45 13.12
C GLU A 88 -7.77 -20.03 12.47
N PHE A 89 -7.69 -20.45 11.21
CA PHE A 89 -8.82 -21.06 10.51
C PHE A 89 -9.29 -22.36 11.19
N ARG A 90 -8.36 -23.24 11.59
CA ARG A 90 -8.69 -24.48 12.33
C ARG A 90 -9.29 -24.15 13.69
N HIS A 91 -8.73 -23.18 14.41
CA HIS A 91 -9.28 -22.76 15.70
C HIS A 91 -10.76 -22.34 15.59
N TRP A 92 -11.13 -21.63 14.52
CA TRP A 92 -12.52 -21.25 14.27
C TRP A 92 -13.45 -22.41 13.98
N GLN A 93 -12.96 -23.47 13.32
CA GLN A 93 -13.77 -24.68 13.07
C GLN A 93 -14.04 -25.48 14.34
N ASP A 94 -13.10 -25.50 15.29
CA ASP A 94 -13.24 -26.25 16.53
C ASP A 94 -14.22 -25.57 17.52
N ILE A 95 -14.49 -24.27 17.35
CA ILE A 95 -15.41 -23.48 18.19
C ILE A 95 -16.78 -23.22 17.54
N SER A 96 -16.99 -23.65 16.29
CA SER A 96 -18.25 -23.53 15.53
C SER A 96 -19.07 -24.80 15.53
#